data_AF-A7ICG5-F1
#
_entry.id   AF-A7ICG5-F1
#
_cell.length_a   1.000
_cell.length_b   1.000
_cell.length_c   1.000
_cell.angle_alpha   90.00
_cell.angle_beta   90.00
_cell.angle_gamma   90.00
#
_symmetry.space_group_name_H-M   'P 1'
#
loop_
_entity.id
_entity.type
_entity.pdbx_description
1 polymer ?
#
loop_
_entity_poly.entity_id
_entity_poly.type
_entity_poly.pdbx_seq_one_letter_code
_entity_poly.pdbx_strand_id
1 'polypeptide(L)'
;MAAQGSIEELRRTVEQGRAPRPLFTRFSQMAARYTGKPATFIGAMAIIVVWGMTGPLFGFNDTWQLVINTSTSIVTFLMVFLIQNSQNRDTAALQIKLDELIARLDGPREVLLDLEDLDEDTLERLRLEYALLADKARESQDSGARREAACPEPADPAGAKA
;
A
#
# COMPACT_ATOMS: atom_id res chain seq x y z
N MET A 1 -39.54 2.41 6.97
CA MET A 1 -39.36 3.22 8.20
C MET A 1 -38.26 2.67 9.11
N ALA A 2 -38.16 1.37 9.40
CA ALA A 2 -37.10 0.81 10.27
C ALA A 2 -35.65 0.94 9.72
N ALA A 3 -35.44 0.84 8.41
CA ALA A 3 -34.11 0.96 7.81
C ALA A 3 -33.55 2.40 7.78
N GLN A 4 -34.41 3.42 7.82
CA GLN A 4 -33.99 4.83 7.81
C GLN A 4 -33.40 5.26 9.15
N GLY A 5 -33.95 4.77 10.28
CA GLY A 5 -33.41 5.06 11.61
C GLY A 5 -31.99 4.53 11.82
N SER A 6 -31.69 3.33 11.29
CA SER A 6 -30.36 2.72 11.41
C SER A 6 -29.29 3.45 10.60
N ILE A 7 -29.63 3.97 9.41
CA ILE A 7 -28.71 4.79 8.60
C ILE A 7 -28.46 6.15 9.27
N GLU A 8 -29.47 6.75 9.90
CA GLU A 8 -29.32 8.02 10.63
C GLU A 8 -28.48 7.88 11.90
N GLU A 9 -28.59 6.74 12.60
CA GLU A 9 -27.74 6.38 13.74
C GLU A 9 -26.29 6.08 13.32
N LEU A 10 -26.08 5.37 12.21
CA LEU A 10 -24.76 5.17 11.58
C LEU A 10 -24.13 6.50 11.17
N ARG A 11 -24.91 7.41 10.59
CA ARG A 11 -24.43 8.75 10.22
C ARG A 11 -24.03 9.57 11.45
N ARG A 12 -24.81 9.51 12.53
CA ARG A 12 -24.48 10.17 13.81
C ARG A 12 -23.22 9.61 14.46
N THR A 13 -23.03 8.29 14.45
CA THR A 13 -21.83 7.65 15.01
C THR A 13 -20.58 7.95 14.20
N VAL A 14 -20.68 7.99 12.87
CA VAL A 14 -19.57 8.44 11.99
C VAL A 14 -19.25 9.92 12.19
N GLU A 15 -20.24 10.80 12.37
CA GLU A 15 -20.01 12.22 12.67
C GLU A 15 -19.45 12.46 14.09
N GLN A 16 -19.87 11.67 15.08
CA GLN A 16 -19.38 11.73 16.46
C GLN A 16 -17.96 11.16 16.64
N GLY A 17 -17.50 10.27 15.74
CA GLY A 17 -16.15 9.68 15.78
C GLY A 17 -15.01 10.60 15.31
N ARG A 18 -15.30 11.82 14.83
CA ARG A 18 -14.27 12.76 14.38
C ARG A 18 -13.66 13.51 15.58
N ALA A 19 -12.95 12.78 16.43
CA ALA A 19 -12.11 13.39 17.45
C ALA A 19 -11.20 14.46 16.81
N PRO A 20 -11.07 15.66 17.40
CA PRO A 20 -10.19 16.68 16.86
C PRO A 20 -8.80 16.06 16.70
N ARG A 21 -8.26 16.09 15.47
CA ARG A 21 -6.94 15.50 15.18
C ARG A 21 -5.97 15.93 16.28
N PRO A 22 -5.37 14.99 17.04
CA PRO A 22 -4.39 15.31 18.06
C PRO A 22 -3.36 16.29 17.50
N LEU A 23 -2.87 17.23 18.32
CA LEU A 23 -1.87 18.21 17.88
C LEU A 23 -0.66 17.52 17.23
N PHE A 24 -0.26 16.36 17.77
CA PHE A 24 0.75 15.47 17.20
C PHE A 24 0.39 14.99 15.79
N THR A 25 -0.85 14.56 15.55
CA THR A 25 -1.33 14.11 14.23
C THR A 25 -1.35 15.25 13.22
N ARG A 26 -1.70 16.48 13.63
CA ARG A 26 -1.64 17.66 12.74
C ARG A 26 -0.20 18.04 12.41
N PHE A 27 0.67 18.07 13.42
CA PHE A 27 2.09 18.38 13.25
C PHE A 27 2.79 17.35 12.35
N SER A 28 2.58 16.06 12.60
CA SER A 28 3.17 14.99 11.80
C SER A 28 2.70 14.98 10.35
N GLN A 29 1.40 15.19 10.10
CA GLN A 29 0.88 15.32 8.73
C GLN A 29 1.45 16.55 8.01
N MET A 30 1.60 17.66 8.73
CA MET A 30 2.20 18.87 8.18
C MET A 30 3.67 18.64 7.84
N ALA A 31 4.44 18.08 8.77
CA ALA A 31 5.84 17.76 8.58
C ALA A 31 6.05 16.77 7.42
N ALA A 32 5.29 15.67 7.37
CA ALA A 32 5.35 14.69 6.29
C ALA A 32 5.04 15.34 4.92
N ARG A 33 4.01 16.19 4.87
CA ARG A 33 3.62 16.89 3.63
C ARG A 33 4.66 17.92 3.18
N TYR A 34 5.36 18.57 4.11
CA TYR A 34 6.42 19.51 3.76
C TYR A 34 7.69 18.78 3.34
N THR A 35 8.13 17.77 4.08
CA THR A 35 9.36 17.04 3.74
C THR A 35 9.26 16.28 2.41
N GLY A 36 8.06 15.90 1.97
CA GLY A 36 7.85 15.26 0.66
C GLY A 36 7.87 16.21 -0.56
N LYS A 37 8.00 17.54 -0.39
CA LYS A 37 7.97 18.49 -1.52
C LYS A 37 9.38 18.73 -2.10
N PRO A 38 9.53 18.81 -3.44
CA PRO A 38 10.83 19.16 -4.03
C PRO A 38 11.39 20.52 -3.57
N ALA A 39 10.52 21.50 -3.33
CA ALA A 39 10.91 22.84 -2.88
C ALA A 39 11.55 22.86 -1.47
N THR A 40 11.12 21.97 -0.56
CA THR A 40 11.70 21.90 0.78
C THR A 40 13.06 21.21 0.77
N PHE A 41 13.27 20.25 -0.14
CA PHE A 41 14.61 19.68 -0.38
C PHE A 41 15.60 20.74 -0.86
N ILE A 42 15.21 21.58 -1.82
CA ILE A 42 16.04 22.70 -2.28
C ILE A 42 16.35 23.67 -1.13
N GLY A 43 15.36 24.00 -0.30
CA GLY A 43 15.56 24.82 0.89
C GLY A 43 16.53 24.19 1.90
N ALA A 44 16.40 22.90 2.19
CA ALA A 44 17.31 22.17 3.06
C ALA A 44 18.74 22.14 2.50
N MET A 45 18.89 21.95 1.20
CA MET A 45 20.19 21.99 0.53
C MET A 45 20.82 23.39 0.64
N ALA A 46 20.04 24.45 0.44
CA ALA A 46 20.52 25.82 0.59
C ALA A 46 20.99 26.10 2.03
N ILE A 47 20.28 25.59 3.04
CA ILE A 47 20.71 25.68 4.45
C ILE A 47 22.05 24.99 4.68
N ILE A 48 22.24 23.77 4.13
CA ILE A 48 23.51 23.03 4.24
C ILE A 48 24.65 23.80 3.56
N VAL A 49 24.40 24.39 2.39
CA VAL A 49 25.40 25.20 1.67
C VAL A 49 25.78 26.44 2.48
N VAL A 50 24.80 27.19 2.99
CA VAL A 50 25.04 28.37 3.85
C VAL A 50 25.82 27.98 5.10
N TRP A 51 25.48 26.85 5.73
CA TRP A 51 26.23 26.32 6.86
C TRP A 51 27.67 25.96 6.49
N GLY A 52 27.89 25.32 5.34
CA GLY A 52 29.23 25.05 4.81
C GLY A 52 30.06 26.32 4.62
N MET A 53 29.43 27.40 4.15
CA MET A 53 30.06 28.70 3.96
C MET A 53 30.43 29.40 5.27
N THR A 54 29.79 29.08 6.41
CA THR A 54 30.22 29.59 7.72
C THR A 54 31.43 28.84 8.28
N GLY A 55 31.70 27.62 7.81
CA GLY A 55 32.82 26.79 8.28
C GLY A 55 34.20 27.48 8.27
N PRO A 56 34.60 28.19 7.19
CA PRO A 56 35.86 28.93 7.15
C PRO A 56 35.99 30.03 8.23
N LEU A 57 34.87 30.66 8.63
CA LEU A 57 34.87 31.69 9.68
C LEU A 57 35.16 31.10 11.07
N PHE A 58 34.79 29.83 11.28
CA PHE A 58 34.99 29.09 12.54
C PHE A 58 36.17 28.12 12.49
N GLY A 59 36.97 28.14 11.41
CA GLY A 59 38.12 27.26 11.24
C GLY A 59 37.77 25.77 11.20
N PHE A 60 36.54 25.42 10.79
CA PHE A 60 36.03 24.04 10.77
C PHE A 60 36.23 23.27 12.09
N ASN A 61 36.12 23.97 13.23
CA ASN A 61 36.38 23.40 14.55
C ASN A 61 35.36 22.31 14.96
N ASP A 62 35.69 21.59 16.02
CA ASP A 62 34.85 20.48 16.53
C ASP A 62 33.44 20.94 16.91
N THR A 63 33.29 22.16 17.45
CA THR A 63 31.97 22.71 17.80
C THR A 63 31.10 22.94 16.56
N TRP A 64 31.67 23.45 15.47
CA TRP A 64 30.96 23.67 14.21
C TRP A 64 30.48 22.35 13.60
N GLN A 65 31.32 21.29 13.64
CA GLN A 65 30.93 19.96 13.18
C GLN A 65 29.88 19.31 14.10
N LEU A 66 30.06 19.45 15.42
CA LEU A 66 29.16 18.89 16.42
C LEU A 66 27.74 19.44 16.26
N VAL A 67 27.59 20.76 16.07
CA VAL A 67 26.26 21.38 15.95
C VAL A 67 25.46 20.77 14.80
N ILE A 68 26.03 20.62 13.61
CA ILE A 68 25.28 20.07 12.46
C ILE A 68 25.00 18.57 12.63
N ASN A 69 25.96 17.82 13.16
CA ASN A 69 25.81 16.38 13.37
C ASN A 69 24.73 16.08 14.42
N THR A 70 24.80 16.74 15.59
CA THR A 70 23.81 16.58 16.65
C THR A 70 22.43 17.04 16.20
N SER A 71 22.34 18.18 15.50
CA SER A 71 21.05 18.69 15.00
C SER A 71 20.41 17.74 13.99
N THR A 72 21.19 17.25 13.02
CA THR A 72 20.68 16.33 12.00
C THR A 72 20.28 14.99 12.61
N SER A 73 21.01 14.51 13.61
CA SER A 73 20.68 13.28 14.33
C SER A 73 19.35 13.39 15.06
N ILE A 74 19.12 14.49 15.78
CA ILE A 74 17.83 14.75 16.46
C ILE A 74 16.69 14.84 15.44
N VAL A 75 16.87 15.61 14.37
CA VAL A 75 15.85 15.75 13.31
C VAL A 75 15.54 14.40 12.68
N THR A 76 16.55 13.59 12.39
CA THR A 76 16.38 12.26 11.79
C THR A 76 15.65 11.32 12.74
N PHE A 77 16.02 11.32 14.02
CA PHE A 77 15.33 10.51 15.04
C PHE A 77 13.85 10.88 15.13
N LEU A 78 13.52 12.17 15.17
CA LEU A 78 12.14 12.63 15.13
C LEU A 78 11.44 12.25 13.82
N MET A 79 12.12 12.40 12.69
CA MET A 79 11.60 12.10 11.35
C MET A 79 11.15 10.64 11.24
N VAL A 80 11.87 9.70 11.84
CA VAL A 80 11.48 8.28 11.86
C VAL A 80 10.09 8.10 12.47
N PHE A 81 9.81 8.71 13.64
CA PHE A 81 8.48 8.65 14.24
C PHE A 81 7.40 9.34 13.39
N LEU A 82 7.76 10.46 12.75
CA LEU A 82 6.83 11.18 11.88
C LEU A 82 6.46 10.36 10.64
N ILE A 83 7.44 9.72 10.02
CA ILE A 83 7.27 8.83 8.87
C ILE A 83 6.44 7.63 9.28
N GLN A 84 6.78 6.95 10.38
CA GLN A 84 6.04 5.80 10.89
C GLN A 84 4.58 6.15 11.18
N ASN A 85 4.30 7.30 11.81
CA ASN A 85 2.92 7.74 12.06
C ASN A 85 2.14 8.03 10.77
N SER A 86 2.79 8.62 9.75
CA SER A 86 2.15 8.81 8.45
C SER A 86 1.90 7.48 7.75
N GLN A 87 2.92 6.62 7.72
CA GLN A 87 2.88 5.29 7.09
C GLN A 87 1.83 4.40 7.72
N ASN A 88 1.78 4.27 9.05
CA ASN A 88 0.78 3.45 9.74
C ASN A 88 -0.65 3.86 9.36
N ARG A 89 -0.88 5.17 9.19
CA ARG A 89 -2.19 5.70 8.82
C ARG A 89 -2.54 5.47 7.34
N ASP A 90 -1.54 5.57 6.47
CA ASP A 90 -1.71 5.31 5.03
C ASP A 90 -1.92 3.81 4.76
N THR A 91 -1.24 2.93 5.51
CA THR A 91 -1.46 1.47 5.49
C THR A 91 -2.88 1.11 5.91
N ALA A 92 -3.36 1.63 7.05
CA ALA A 92 -4.74 1.38 7.50
C ALA A 92 -5.79 1.85 6.49
N ALA A 93 -5.56 3.00 5.83
CA ALA A 93 -6.45 3.50 4.79
C ALA A 93 -6.41 2.65 3.51
N LEU A 94 -5.27 2.02 3.20
CA LEU A 94 -5.14 1.07 2.09
C LEU A 94 -5.90 -0.23 2.37
N GLN A 95 -5.77 -0.78 3.58
CA GLN A 95 -6.48 -1.99 4.01
C GLN A 95 -7.99 -1.82 3.85
N ILE A 96 -8.58 -0.76 4.43
CA ILE A 96 -10.02 -0.47 4.31
C ILE A 96 -10.48 -0.38 2.84
N LYS A 97 -9.67 0.20 1.96
CA LYS A 97 -9.99 0.28 0.52
C LYS A 97 -9.93 -1.07 -0.17
N LEU A 98 -8.98 -1.93 0.21
CA LEU A 98 -8.89 -3.29 -0.29
C LEU A 98 -10.06 -4.13 0.21
N ASP A 99 -10.42 -4.00 1.49
CA ASP A 99 -11.57 -4.69 2.09
C ASP A 99 -12.87 -4.33 1.38
N GLU A 100 -13.10 -3.04 1.09
CA GLU A 100 -14.27 -2.59 0.32
C GLU A 100 -14.27 -3.14 -1.11
N LEU A 101 -13.11 -3.25 -1.76
CA LEU A 101 -13.00 -3.87 -3.09
C LEU A 101 -13.29 -5.37 -3.04
N ILE A 102 -12.79 -6.09 -2.03
CA ILE A 102 -13.06 -7.51 -1.82
C ILE A 102 -14.54 -7.73 -1.51
N ALA A 103 -15.14 -6.91 -0.65
CA ALA A 103 -16.55 -6.99 -0.27
C ALA A 103 -17.51 -6.78 -1.46
N ARG A 104 -17.09 -6.05 -2.50
CA ARG A 104 -17.88 -5.82 -3.73
C ARG A 104 -17.61 -6.82 -4.85
N LEU A 105 -16.63 -7.70 -4.71
CA LEU A 105 -16.41 -8.80 -5.64
C LEU A 105 -17.38 -9.93 -5.29
N ASP A 106 -18.48 -10.06 -6.04
CA ASP A 106 -19.44 -11.16 -5.90
C ASP A 106 -18.75 -12.54 -6.06
N GLY A 107 -18.54 -13.25 -4.96
CA GLY A 107 -17.97 -14.60 -4.93
C GLY A 107 -17.70 -15.13 -3.50
N PRO A 108 -17.47 -16.44 -3.30
CA PRO A 108 -17.36 -17.10 -1.99
C PRO A 108 -16.03 -16.76 -1.29
N ARG A 109 -15.86 -15.51 -0.84
CA ARG A 109 -14.58 -14.95 -0.40
C ARG A 109 -14.63 -14.16 0.91
N GLU A 110 -15.64 -14.42 1.73
CA GLU A 110 -15.73 -13.89 3.10
C GLU A 110 -14.50 -14.26 3.96
N VAL A 111 -13.79 -15.34 3.61
CA VAL A 111 -12.52 -15.80 4.24
C VAL A 111 -11.29 -14.94 3.87
N LEU A 112 -11.35 -14.09 2.84
CA LEU A 112 -10.23 -13.17 2.52
C LEU A 112 -10.31 -11.83 3.23
N LEU A 113 -11.50 -11.44 3.71
CA LEU A 113 -11.61 -10.31 4.62
C LEU A 113 -10.92 -10.76 5.91
N ASP A 114 -9.87 -10.05 6.32
CA ASP A 114 -9.07 -10.32 7.51
C ASP A 114 -7.95 -11.38 7.41
N LEU A 115 -7.26 -11.44 6.25
CA LEU A 115 -6.02 -12.23 6.09
C LEU A 115 -4.91 -11.90 7.11
N GLU A 116 -4.95 -10.72 7.73
CA GLU A 116 -3.89 -10.23 8.61
C GLU A 116 -3.99 -10.77 10.04
N ASP A 117 -5.20 -11.11 10.50
CA ASP A 117 -5.47 -11.74 11.80
C ASP A 117 -5.75 -13.26 11.68
N LEU A 118 -5.57 -13.84 10.49
CA LEU A 118 -5.75 -15.28 10.24
C LEU A 118 -4.57 -16.11 10.78
N ASP A 119 -4.87 -17.19 11.50
CA ASP A 119 -3.88 -18.16 11.97
C ASP A 119 -3.07 -18.76 10.80
N GLU A 120 -1.78 -19.01 11.03
CA GLU A 120 -0.81 -19.51 10.03
C GLU A 120 -1.31 -20.77 9.30
N ASP A 121 -1.94 -21.71 10.01
CA ASP A 121 -2.50 -22.94 9.44
C ASP A 121 -3.64 -22.68 8.44
N THR A 122 -4.43 -21.64 8.67
CA THR A 122 -5.53 -21.25 7.77
C THR A 122 -4.97 -20.58 6.53
N LEU A 123 -3.92 -19.77 6.70
CA LEU A 123 -3.20 -19.09 5.62
C LEU A 123 -2.52 -20.10 4.67
N GLU A 124 -1.93 -21.17 5.22
CA GLU A 124 -1.33 -22.26 4.46
C GLU A 124 -2.38 -23.06 3.66
N ARG A 125 -3.53 -23.38 4.27
CA ARG A 125 -4.65 -24.05 3.59
C ARG A 125 -5.17 -23.24 2.41
N LEU A 126 -5.32 -21.93 2.62
CA LEU A 126 -5.78 -21.01 1.60
C LEU A 126 -4.77 -20.91 0.45
N ARG A 127 -3.46 -20.84 0.74
CA ARG A 127 -2.40 -20.92 -0.27
C ARG A 127 -2.51 -22.18 -1.12
N LEU A 128 -2.68 -23.34 -0.48
CA LEU A 128 -2.83 -24.62 -1.15
C LEU A 128 -4.06 -24.66 -2.06
N GLU A 129 -5.19 -24.13 -1.60
CA GLU A 129 -6.42 -24.06 -2.41
C GLU A 129 -6.22 -23.18 -3.66
N TYR A 130 -5.60 -22.01 -3.53
CA TYR A 130 -5.29 -21.15 -4.67
C TYR A 130 -4.28 -21.77 -5.64
N ALA A 131 -3.26 -22.49 -5.14
CA ALA A 131 -2.32 -23.22 -5.97
C ALA A 131 -3.04 -24.29 -6.82
N LEU A 132 -3.94 -25.06 -6.19
CA LEU A 132 -4.74 -26.08 -6.88
C LEU A 132 -5.68 -25.48 -7.93
N LEU A 133 -6.29 -24.33 -7.65
CA LEU A 133 -7.14 -23.62 -8.63
C LEU A 133 -6.31 -23.10 -9.82
N ALA A 134 -5.10 -22.59 -9.57
CA ALA A 134 -4.20 -22.13 -10.61
C ALA A 134 -3.72 -23.30 -11.50
N ASP A 135 -3.43 -24.45 -10.91
CA ASP A 135 -3.05 -25.65 -11.66
C ASP A 135 -4.19 -26.16 -12.55
N LYS A 136 -5.42 -26.24 -12.01
CA LYS A 136 -6.61 -26.58 -12.81
C LYS A 136 -6.86 -25.62 -13.96
N ALA A 137 -6.61 -24.32 -13.76
CA ALA A 137 -6.73 -23.31 -14.82
C ALA A 137 -5.67 -23.51 -15.93
N ARG A 138 -4.44 -23.90 -15.57
CA ARG A 138 -3.38 -24.23 -16.53
C ARG A 138 -3.68 -25.52 -17.30
N GLU A 139 -4.14 -26.57 -16.62
CA GLU A 139 -4.49 -27.85 -17.24
C GLU A 139 -5.67 -27.72 -18.20
N SER A 140 -6.68 -26.91 -17.87
CA SER A 140 -7.82 -26.64 -18.76
C SER A 140 -7.42 -25.83 -20.00
N GLN A 141 -6.46 -24.92 -19.89
CA GLN A 141 -5.89 -24.22 -21.05
C GLN A 141 -5.06 -25.14 -21.94
N ASP A 142 -4.23 -26.01 -21.35
CA ASP A 142 -3.40 -26.97 -22.11
C ASP A 142 -4.26 -28.06 -22.79
N SER A 143 -5.33 -28.49 -22.12
CA SER A 143 -6.33 -29.42 -22.68
C SER A 143 -7.15 -28.79 -23.81
N GLY A 144 -7.44 -27.49 -23.72
CA GLY A 144 -8.08 -26.71 -24.78
C GLY A 144 -7.19 -26.57 -26.02
N ALA A 145 -5.93 -26.19 -25.82
CA ALA A 145 -4.94 -26.06 -26.90
C ALA A 145 -4.66 -27.39 -27.62
N ARG A 146 -4.62 -28.51 -26.88
CA ARG A 146 -4.45 -29.85 -27.46
C ARG A 146 -5.69 -30.34 -28.23
N ARG A 147 -6.90 -29.94 -27.84
CA ARG A 147 -8.13 -30.25 -28.58
C ARG A 147 -8.25 -29.47 -29.88
N GLU A 148 -7.81 -28.22 -29.90
CA GLU A 148 -7.82 -27.37 -31.10
C GLU A 148 -6.78 -27.81 -32.14
N ALA A 149 -5.60 -28.27 -31.69
CA ALA A 149 -4.58 -28.87 -32.57
C ALA A 149 -4.94 -30.27 -33.10
N ALA A 150 -5.92 -30.95 -32.49
CA ALA A 150 -6.31 -32.32 -32.84
C ALA A 150 -7.53 -32.41 -33.78
N CYS A 151 -8.13 -31.28 -34.18
CA CYS A 151 -9.20 -31.28 -35.17
C CYS A 151 -8.58 -31.43 -36.57
N PRO A 152 -8.70 -32.59 -37.24
CA PRO A 152 -8.22 -32.72 -38.61
C PRO A 152 -9.20 -31.96 -39.50
N GLU A 153 -8.68 -31.12 -40.38
CA GLU A 153 -9.42 -30.53 -41.48
C GLU A 153 -10.15 -31.67 -42.24
N PRO A 154 -11.48 -31.59 -42.45
CA PRO A 154 -12.21 -32.64 -43.14
C PRO A 154 -11.73 -32.71 -44.59
N ALA A 155 -11.03 -33.79 -44.93
CA ALA A 155 -10.58 -34.07 -46.28
C ALA A 155 -11.78 -34.17 -47.24
N ASP A 156 -11.78 -33.31 -48.26
CA ASP A 156 -12.76 -33.24 -49.33
C ASP A 156 -12.79 -34.54 -50.16
N PRO A 157 -13.92 -35.26 -50.28
CA PRO A 157 -14.02 -36.47 -51.07
C PRO A 157 -14.32 -36.12 -52.54
N ALA A 158 -13.36 -35.56 -53.26
CA ALA A 158 -13.48 -35.35 -54.70
C ALA A 158 -12.16 -35.59 -55.44
N GLY A 159 -11.91 -36.84 -55.85
CA GLY A 159 -10.71 -37.20 -56.59
C GLY A 159 -10.69 -38.59 -57.21
N ALA A 160 -11.83 -39.13 -57.62
CA ALA A 160 -11.87 -40.29 -58.51
C ALA A 160 -11.50 -39.84 -59.94
N LYS A 161 -10.37 -40.33 -60.46
CA LYS A 161 -10.14 -40.80 -61.85
C LYS A 161 -8.64 -40.86 -62.19
N ALA A 162 -8.13 -42.06 -62.41
CA ALA A 162 -7.51 -42.53 -63.66
C ALA A 162 -7.11 -44.02 -63.49
#